data_AF-A0AAV4DJ46-F1
#
_entry.id   AF-A0AAV4DJ46-F1
#
_cell.length_a   1.000
_cell.length_b   1.000
_cell.length_c   1.000
_cell.angle_alpha   90.00
_cell.angle_beta   90.00
_cell.angle_gamma   90.00
#
_symmetry.space_group_name_H-M   'P 1'
#
loop_
_entity.id
_entity.type
_entity.pdbx_description
1 polymer ?
#
loop_
_entity_poly.entity_id
_entity_poly.type
_entity_poly.pdbx_seq_one_letter_code
_entity_poly.pdbx_strand_id
1 'polypeptide(L)'
;MKYNRTLHNLIWADGADVAPDMPWENDEVPSYPSHPHNSGGLAMDGRLKAWDWSWRVYSVCGYHTKTFHEAVGTTNSATRPTNVTSSIADIAVGSYLQCTILCSEYDFCRAAHFDLLSETCKILGPSSYTDLEADAASTTFVRARYIGQASDD
;
A
#
# COMPACT_ATOMS: atom_id res chain seq x y z
N MET A 1 -10.17 11.17 7.46
CA MET A 1 -9.58 12.44 7.92
C MET A 1 -10.68 13.50 7.98
N LYS A 2 -10.65 14.39 8.96
CA LYS A 2 -11.57 15.52 9.14
C LYS A 2 -10.82 16.76 9.63
N TYR A 3 -11.33 17.95 9.32
CA TYR A 3 -10.80 19.20 9.85
C TYR A 3 -11.40 19.53 11.22
N ASN A 4 -10.56 19.72 12.23
CA ASN A 4 -10.95 20.17 13.55
C ASN A 4 -10.94 21.71 13.61
N ARG A 5 -12.13 22.32 13.66
CA ARG A 5 -12.28 23.78 13.69
C ARG A 5 -11.76 24.42 14.98
N THR A 6 -11.75 23.70 16.10
CA THR A 6 -11.29 24.23 17.38
C THR A 6 -9.77 24.32 17.43
N LEU A 7 -9.09 23.31 16.90
CA LEU A 7 -7.63 23.22 16.90
C LEU A 7 -6.99 23.76 15.61
N HIS A 8 -7.81 24.14 14.63
CA HIS A 8 -7.37 24.59 13.30
C HIS A 8 -6.41 23.60 12.62
N ASN A 9 -6.64 22.30 12.78
CA ASN A 9 -5.78 21.25 12.24
C ASN A 9 -6.58 20.12 11.56
N LEU A 10 -5.88 19.32 10.76
CA LEU A 10 -6.40 18.06 10.23
C LEU A 10 -6.14 16.96 11.25
N ILE A 11 -7.17 16.14 11.48
CA ILE A 11 -7.11 14.97 12.33
C ILE A 11 -7.67 13.75 11.60
N TRP A 12 -7.23 12.57 12.00
CA TRP A 12 -7.83 11.32 11.58
C TRP A 12 -9.26 11.19 12.11
N ALA A 13 -10.03 10.26 11.53
CA ALA A 13 -11.44 10.11 11.88
C ALA A 13 -11.61 9.65 13.34
N ASP A 14 -10.64 8.87 13.83
CA ASP A 14 -10.49 8.38 15.21
C ASP A 14 -10.03 9.45 16.22
N GLY A 15 -9.65 10.64 15.75
CA GLY A 15 -9.19 11.76 16.57
C GLY A 15 -7.67 11.85 16.75
N ALA A 16 -6.89 10.93 16.18
CA ALA A 16 -5.43 11.05 16.17
C ALA A 16 -4.97 12.23 15.29
N ASP A 17 -3.84 12.83 15.66
CA ASP A 17 -3.20 13.84 14.81
C ASP A 17 -2.68 13.19 13.51
N VAL A 18 -2.71 13.96 12.43
CA VAL A 18 -2.13 13.54 11.16
C VAL A 18 -0.61 13.57 11.28
N ALA A 19 0.07 12.52 10.80
CA ALA A 19 1.52 12.46 10.89
C ALA A 19 2.16 13.59 10.02
N PRO A 20 3.28 14.18 10.47
CA PRO A 20 3.88 15.32 9.80
C PRO A 20 4.51 14.96 8.44
N ASP A 21 4.84 13.69 8.21
CA ASP A 21 5.45 13.13 7.01
C ASP A 21 4.44 12.56 6.00
N MET A 22 3.15 12.88 6.19
CA MET A 22 2.10 12.38 5.31
C MET A 22 2.32 12.82 3.85
N PRO A 23 2.11 11.91 2.88
CA PRO A 23 2.45 12.15 1.48
C PRO A 23 1.37 13.01 0.80
N TRP A 24 1.33 14.31 1.08
CA TRP A 24 0.35 15.21 0.48
C TRP A 24 0.55 15.37 -1.03
N GLU A 25 -0.53 15.49 -1.79
CA GLU A 25 -0.47 15.65 -3.27
C GLU A 25 0.47 16.78 -3.71
N ASN A 26 0.43 17.91 -3.01
CA ASN A 26 1.22 19.11 -3.32
C ASN A 26 2.37 19.36 -2.32
N ASP A 27 2.81 18.34 -1.58
CA ASP A 27 3.84 18.41 -0.54
C ASP A 27 3.55 19.43 0.59
N GLU A 28 2.34 19.97 0.63
CA GLU A 28 1.85 20.90 1.65
C GLU A 28 0.58 20.36 2.29
N VAL A 29 0.49 20.51 3.61
CA VAL A 29 -0.76 20.26 4.35
C VAL A 29 -1.81 21.21 3.78
N PRO A 30 -2.96 20.72 3.27
CA PRO A 30 -3.97 21.58 2.68
C PRO A 30 -4.40 22.70 3.64
N SER A 31 -4.10 23.95 3.30
CA SER A 31 -4.61 25.11 4.00
C SER A 31 -6.11 25.21 3.71
N TYR A 32 -6.95 24.75 4.63
CA TYR A 32 -8.37 24.58 4.34
C TYR A 32 -9.10 25.94 4.16
N PRO A 33 -9.82 26.14 3.03
CA PRO A 33 -10.79 27.21 2.89
C PRO A 33 -12.08 26.85 3.64
N SER A 34 -12.90 27.88 3.88
CA SER A 34 -14.06 28.00 4.78
C SER A 34 -15.25 27.04 4.58
N HIS A 35 -15.10 25.88 3.94
CA HIS A 35 -16.21 24.98 3.62
C HIS A 35 -16.47 23.89 4.68
N PRO A 36 -17.74 23.43 4.81
CA PRO A 36 -18.17 22.53 5.89
C PRO A 36 -17.91 21.03 5.65
N HIS A 37 -17.46 20.62 4.45
CA HIS A 37 -17.26 19.21 4.10
C HIS A 37 -15.78 18.92 3.84
N ASN A 38 -15.06 18.56 4.90
CA ASN A 38 -13.60 18.41 4.86
C ASN A 38 -13.22 16.94 5.07
N SER A 39 -13.43 16.12 4.05
CA SER A 39 -12.97 14.73 4.05
C SER A 39 -11.62 14.64 3.32
N GLY A 40 -10.73 13.79 3.83
CA GLY A 40 -9.49 13.42 3.11
C GLY A 40 -9.71 12.20 2.22
N GLY A 41 -9.12 12.21 1.04
CA GLY A 41 -9.03 11.06 0.13
C GLY A 41 -7.59 10.64 -0.11
N LEU A 42 -7.43 9.39 -0.52
CA LEU A 42 -6.18 8.82 -1.01
C LEU A 42 -6.28 8.74 -2.54
N ALA A 43 -5.37 9.42 -3.24
CA ALA A 43 -5.25 9.33 -4.69
C ALA A 43 -4.66 7.96 -5.08
N MET A 44 -4.82 7.58 -6.36
CA MET A 44 -4.35 6.28 -6.86
C MET A 44 -2.82 6.12 -6.81
N ASP A 45 -2.09 7.23 -6.75
CA ASP A 45 -0.63 7.28 -6.59
C ASP A 45 -0.18 7.17 -5.13
N GLY A 46 -1.11 7.00 -4.19
CA GLY A 46 -0.84 6.90 -2.76
C GLY A 46 -0.70 8.24 -2.05
N ARG A 47 -0.86 9.37 -2.75
CA ARG A 47 -0.82 10.69 -2.11
C ARG A 47 -2.16 11.06 -1.48
N LEU A 48 -2.12 11.81 -0.38
CA LEU A 48 -3.29 12.29 0.34
C LEU A 48 -3.74 13.66 -0.18
N LYS A 49 -5.06 13.83 -0.27
CA LYS A 49 -5.68 15.07 -0.72
C LYS A 49 -6.92 15.41 0.10
N ALA A 50 -7.11 16.71 0.32
CA ALA A 50 -8.34 17.27 0.85
C ALA A 50 -9.38 17.41 -0.28
N TRP A 51 -10.57 16.85 -0.09
CA TRP A 51 -11.65 16.92 -1.08
C TRP A 51 -12.98 17.35 -0.46
N ASP A 52 -13.71 18.18 -1.18
CA ASP A 52 -15.14 18.45 -0.98
C ASP A 52 -15.92 17.57 -1.94
N TRP A 53 -16.25 16.35 -1.53
CA TRP A 53 -17.04 15.43 -2.36
C TRP A 53 -18.32 15.02 -1.62
N SER A 54 -19.41 14.92 -2.39
CA SER A 54 -20.72 14.40 -1.95
C SER A 54 -21.03 13.00 -2.52
N TRP A 55 -20.03 12.32 -3.09
CA TRP A 55 -20.21 11.04 -3.78
C TRP A 55 -19.76 9.85 -2.92
N ARG A 56 -20.27 8.66 -3.22
CA ARG A 56 -19.87 7.41 -2.55
C ARG A 56 -18.45 7.04 -2.98
N VAL A 57 -17.56 6.88 -2.02
CA VAL A 57 -16.18 6.43 -2.22
C VAL A 57 -15.88 5.22 -1.34
N TYR A 58 -14.91 4.41 -1.74
CA TYR A 58 -14.36 3.37 -0.88
C TYR A 58 -13.53 4.01 0.25
N SER A 59 -13.65 3.49 1.46
CA SER A 59 -12.92 3.97 2.64
C SER A 59 -11.86 2.97 3.07
N VAL A 60 -10.67 3.45 3.41
CA VAL A 60 -9.63 2.67 4.08
C VAL A 60 -9.80 2.83 5.59
N CYS A 61 -9.90 1.70 6.31
CA CYS A 61 -10.04 1.69 7.77
C CYS A 61 -8.72 1.22 8.41
N GLY A 62 -8.20 2.00 9.36
CA GLY A 62 -7.06 1.59 10.18
C GLY A 62 -7.47 0.56 11.23
N TYR A 63 -6.71 -0.53 11.35
CA TYR A 63 -6.89 -1.53 12.41
C TYR A 63 -5.72 -1.45 13.40
N HIS A 64 -5.82 -0.55 14.38
CA HIS A 64 -4.70 -0.08 15.21
C HIS A 64 -4.16 -1.08 16.27
N THR A 65 -4.60 -2.34 16.28
CA THR A 65 -4.18 -3.33 17.30
C THR A 65 -3.00 -4.20 16.87
N LYS A 66 -2.45 -4.00 15.67
CA LYS A 66 -1.25 -4.69 15.17
C LYS A 66 -0.18 -3.70 14.74
N THR A 67 1.07 -4.01 15.04
CA THR A 67 2.24 -3.41 14.37
C THR A 67 2.16 -3.79 12.89
N PHE A 68 1.93 -2.83 12.01
CA PHE A 68 1.97 -3.06 10.58
C PHE A 68 3.39 -2.93 10.09
N HIS A 69 3.80 -3.87 9.24
CA HIS A 69 5.01 -3.74 8.46
C HIS A 69 4.65 -3.08 7.14
N GLU A 70 5.41 -2.06 6.75
CA GLU A 70 5.25 -1.41 5.46
C GLU A 70 6.06 -2.16 4.38
N ALA A 71 5.46 -2.34 3.20
CA ALA A 71 6.17 -2.79 2.02
C ALA A 71 6.00 -1.76 0.91
N VAL A 72 7.12 -1.14 0.53
CA VAL A 72 7.23 -0.30 -0.66
C VAL A 72 7.72 -1.19 -1.81
N GLY A 73 7.21 -0.96 -3.02
CA GLY A 73 7.59 -1.73 -4.19
C GLY A 73 6.90 -1.29 -5.47
N THR A 74 7.03 -2.11 -6.50
CA THR A 74 6.49 -1.84 -7.83
C THR A 74 5.50 -2.94 -8.21
N THR A 75 4.33 -2.52 -8.69
CA THR A 75 3.34 -3.42 -9.28
C THR A 75 3.61 -3.60 -10.76
N ASN A 76 3.78 -4.85 -11.18
CA ASN A 76 3.93 -5.25 -12.57
C ASN A 76 2.64 -5.99 -13.00
N SER A 77 1.73 -5.26 -13.62
CA SER A 77 0.48 -5.81 -14.15
C SER A 77 0.73 -6.75 -15.32
N ALA A 78 -0.12 -7.77 -15.47
CA ALA A 78 -0.02 -8.76 -16.54
C ALA A 78 1.35 -9.47 -16.59
N THR A 79 1.91 -9.75 -15.42
CA THR A 79 3.20 -10.48 -15.31
C THR A 79 3.17 -11.52 -14.21
N ARG A 80 3.98 -12.56 -14.40
CA ARG A 80 4.25 -13.61 -13.40
C ARG A 80 5.76 -13.85 -13.24
N PRO A 81 6.22 -14.34 -12.08
CA PRO A 81 7.61 -14.74 -11.87
C PRO A 81 7.98 -16.00 -12.66
N THR A 82 9.17 -16.01 -13.26
CA THR A 82 9.72 -17.15 -14.00
C THR A 82 10.68 -17.98 -13.18
N ASN A 83 10.81 -19.27 -13.55
CA ASN A 83 11.71 -20.23 -12.91
C ASN A 83 11.60 -20.22 -11.38
N VAL A 84 10.36 -20.23 -10.87
CA VAL A 84 10.12 -20.20 -9.43
C VAL A 84 10.63 -21.49 -8.80
N THR A 85 11.65 -21.38 -7.95
CA THR A 85 12.30 -22.53 -7.29
C THR A 85 11.71 -22.82 -5.91
N SER A 86 11.16 -21.80 -5.25
CA SER A 86 10.56 -21.92 -3.92
C SER A 86 9.56 -20.80 -3.68
N SER A 87 8.60 -21.03 -2.78
CA SER A 87 7.74 -19.99 -2.21
C SER A 87 7.81 -20.03 -0.68
N ILE A 88 7.70 -18.85 -0.06
CA ILE A 88 7.55 -18.71 1.39
C ILE A 88 6.15 -19.20 1.79
N ALA A 89 5.15 -18.81 1.00
CA ALA A 89 3.77 -19.21 1.21
C ALA A 89 3.00 -19.23 -0.11
N ASP A 90 1.95 -20.04 -0.15
CA ASP A 90 0.98 -20.13 -1.24
C ASP A 90 -0.41 -20.13 -0.57
N ILE A 91 -1.16 -19.03 -0.68
CA ILE A 91 -2.33 -18.74 0.16
C ILE A 91 -3.47 -18.20 -0.71
N ALA A 92 -4.68 -18.71 -0.51
CA ALA A 92 -5.87 -18.14 -1.13
C ALA A 92 -6.19 -16.75 -0.55
N VAL A 93 -6.36 -15.75 -1.43
CA VAL A 93 -6.67 -14.37 -1.05
C VAL A 93 -7.72 -13.79 -1.98
N GLY A 94 -8.59 -12.91 -1.47
CA GLY A 94 -9.67 -12.35 -2.27
C GLY A 94 -9.27 -11.18 -3.18
N SER A 95 -8.01 -10.73 -3.14
CA SER A 95 -7.55 -9.62 -3.97
C SER A 95 -6.02 -9.53 -4.07
N TYR A 96 -5.55 -8.88 -5.13
CA TYR A 96 -4.17 -8.45 -5.28
C TYR A 96 -3.67 -7.62 -4.08
N LEU A 97 -4.49 -6.69 -3.58
CA LEU A 97 -4.10 -5.84 -2.44
C LEU A 97 -3.81 -6.68 -1.19
N GLN A 98 -4.65 -7.67 -0.91
CA GLN A 98 -4.41 -8.61 0.19
C GLN A 98 -3.11 -9.39 -0.01
N CYS A 99 -2.78 -9.79 -1.24
CA CYS A 99 -1.51 -10.44 -1.57
C CYS A 99 -0.29 -9.55 -1.27
N THR A 100 -0.36 -8.26 -1.66
CA THR A 100 0.70 -7.29 -1.39
C THR A 100 0.86 -7.00 0.10
N ILE A 101 -0.24 -6.90 0.85
CA ILE A 101 -0.20 -6.74 2.31
C ILE A 101 0.45 -7.96 2.98
N LEU A 102 0.13 -9.19 2.54
CA LEU A 102 0.81 -10.37 3.08
C LEU A 102 2.33 -10.32 2.88
N CYS A 103 2.81 -9.80 1.75
CA CYS A 103 4.24 -9.61 1.53
C CYS A 103 4.89 -8.67 2.56
N SER A 104 4.16 -7.68 3.08
CA SER A 104 4.70 -6.78 4.09
C SER A 104 4.88 -7.47 5.44
N GLU A 105 4.00 -8.42 5.78
CA GLU A 105 4.07 -9.24 7.00
C GLU A 105 5.23 -10.26 7.00
N TYR A 106 5.85 -10.55 5.84
CA TYR A 106 7.02 -11.41 5.73
C TYR A 106 8.29 -10.60 5.43
N ASP A 107 9.20 -10.50 6.40
CA ASP A 107 10.47 -9.73 6.28
C ASP A 107 11.32 -10.14 5.05
N PHE A 108 11.31 -11.42 4.73
CA PHE A 108 12.06 -11.98 3.60
C PHE A 108 11.32 -11.91 2.27
N CYS A 109 10.07 -11.41 2.22
CA CYS A 109 9.37 -11.25 0.96
C CYS A 109 10.13 -10.29 0.04
N ARG A 110 10.30 -10.71 -1.22
CA ARG A 110 10.88 -9.92 -2.31
C ARG A 110 9.91 -9.76 -3.47
N ALA A 111 8.98 -10.69 -3.64
CA ALA A 111 7.86 -10.52 -4.57
C ALA A 111 6.61 -11.21 -4.04
N ALA A 112 5.45 -10.74 -4.47
CA ALA A 112 4.17 -11.39 -4.27
C ALA A 112 3.44 -11.47 -5.60
N HIS A 113 3.16 -12.69 -6.02
CA HIS A 113 2.47 -12.99 -7.27
C HIS A 113 1.02 -13.34 -6.96
N PHE A 114 0.09 -12.59 -7.55
CA PHE A 114 -1.33 -12.84 -7.47
C PHE A 114 -1.84 -13.37 -8.80
N ASP A 115 -2.44 -14.56 -8.76
CA ASP A 115 -3.12 -15.18 -9.89
C ASP A 115 -4.62 -14.85 -9.79
N LEU A 116 -5.14 -14.17 -10.82
CA LEU A 116 -6.52 -13.68 -10.85
C LEU A 116 -7.55 -14.80 -11.01
N LEU A 117 -7.19 -15.92 -11.63
CA LEU A 117 -8.12 -17.01 -11.94
C LEU A 117 -8.33 -17.93 -10.73
N SER A 118 -7.25 -18.19 -10.00
CA SER A 118 -7.24 -19.05 -8.83
C SER A 118 -7.36 -18.29 -7.51
N GLU A 119 -7.40 -16.95 -7.55
CA GLU A 119 -7.43 -16.08 -6.37
C GLU A 119 -6.35 -16.47 -5.36
N THR A 120 -5.15 -16.77 -5.87
CA THR A 120 -4.06 -17.33 -5.08
C THR A 120 -2.88 -16.38 -5.07
N CYS A 121 -2.30 -16.21 -3.88
CA CYS A 121 -1.13 -15.39 -3.64
C CYS A 121 0.09 -16.25 -3.32
N LYS A 122 1.14 -16.09 -4.12
CA LYS A 122 2.43 -16.71 -3.91
C LYS A 122 3.44 -15.69 -3.41
N ILE A 123 3.88 -15.88 -2.17
CA ILE A 123 4.91 -15.05 -1.53
C ILE A 123 6.28 -15.63 -1.85
N LEU A 124 7.15 -14.80 -2.44
CA LEU A 124 8.45 -15.19 -2.96
C LEU A 124 9.57 -14.49 -2.21
N GLY A 125 10.59 -15.27 -1.85
CA GLY A 125 11.77 -14.82 -1.12
C GLY A 125 12.90 -14.33 -2.03
N PRO A 126 14.09 -14.07 -1.45
CA PRO A 126 15.28 -13.76 -2.24
C PRO A 126 15.67 -14.93 -3.13
N SER A 127 16.06 -14.65 -4.37
CA SER A 127 16.54 -15.65 -5.33
C SER A 127 15.57 -16.79 -5.64
N SER A 128 14.27 -16.61 -5.35
CA SER A 128 13.27 -17.67 -5.53
C SER A 128 12.63 -17.66 -6.92
N TYR A 129 12.98 -16.70 -7.78
CA TYR A 129 12.59 -16.54 -9.17
C TYR A 129 13.71 -15.80 -9.92
N THR A 130 13.77 -15.92 -11.24
CA THR A 130 14.86 -15.32 -12.04
C THR A 130 14.48 -14.03 -12.74
N ASP A 131 13.24 -13.91 -13.20
CA ASP A 131 12.75 -12.75 -13.94
C ASP A 131 11.20 -12.70 -13.89
N LEU A 132 10.60 -11.72 -14.54
CA LEU A 132 9.17 -11.65 -14.81
C LEU A 132 8.90 -11.95 -16.29
N GLU A 133 7.79 -12.61 -16.58
CA GLU A 133 7.29 -12.76 -17.94
C GLU A 133 5.81 -12.37 -18.03
N ALA A 134 5.36 -12.12 -19.26
CA ALA A 134 3.99 -11.72 -19.53
C ALA A 134 3.00 -12.84 -19.19
N ASP A 135 1.99 -12.48 -18.39
CA ASP A 135 0.84 -13.33 -18.08
C ASP A 135 -0.37 -12.45 -17.73
N ALA A 136 -1.33 -12.38 -18.64
CA ALA A 136 -2.52 -11.52 -18.51
C ALA A 136 -3.41 -11.89 -17.30
N ALA A 137 -3.30 -13.12 -16.80
CA ALA A 137 -4.06 -13.59 -15.64
C ALA A 137 -3.33 -13.36 -14.32
N SER A 138 -2.22 -12.61 -14.32
CA SER A 138 -1.39 -12.41 -13.14
C SER A 138 -1.00 -10.97 -12.90
N THR A 139 -0.78 -10.63 -11.64
CA THR A 139 -0.15 -9.36 -11.24
C THR A 139 0.92 -9.65 -10.20
N THR A 140 2.11 -9.08 -10.40
CA THR A 140 3.25 -9.31 -9.50
C THR A 140 3.68 -8.01 -8.83
N PHE A 141 3.64 -7.99 -7.50
CA PHE A 141 4.31 -6.97 -6.70
C PHE A 141 5.77 -7.36 -6.49
N VAL A 142 6.71 -6.46 -6.75
CA VAL A 142 8.12 -6.62 -6.43
C VAL A 142 8.48 -5.62 -5.34
N ARG A 143 8.87 -6.11 -4.17
CA ARG A 143 9.24 -5.27 -3.02
C ARG A 143 10.56 -4.55 -3.34
N ALA A 144 10.57 -3.24 -3.17
CA ALA A 144 11.81 -2.47 -3.21
C ALA A 144 12.73 -2.96 -2.09
N ARG A 145 14.03 -3.08 -2.36
CA ARG A 145 15.00 -3.31 -1.28
C ARG A 145 14.93 -2.11 -0.33
N TYR A 146 14.73 -2.35 0.96
CA TYR A 146 14.83 -1.31 1.97
C TYR A 146 16.28 -0.79 1.97
N ILE A 147 16.53 0.37 1.37
CA ILE A 147 17.81 1.09 1.47
C ILE A 147 17.78 1.81 2.82
N GLY A 148 17.86 1.04 3.90
CA GLY A 148 17.73 1.54 5.26
C GLY A 148 18.66 0.81 6.21
N GLN A 149 19.90 0.65 5.77
CA GLN A 149 21.11 0.62 6.58
C GLN A 149 22.26 0.75 5.58
N ALA A 150 22.83 1.95 5.49
CA ALA A 150 24.20 2.06 5.00
C ALA A 150 25.05 1.16 5.91
N SER A 151 25.65 0.12 5.33
CA SER A 151 26.83 -0.47 5.93
C SER A 151 27.90 0.62 5.89
N ASP A 152 28.21 1.19 7.05
CA ASP A 152 29.47 1.89 7.27
C ASP A 152 30.58 0.84 7.13
N ASP A 153 31.16 0.75 5.93
CA ASP A 153 32.49 0.20 5.66
C ASP A 153 33.29 1.21 4.82
#